data_AF-A0AB34D033-F1
#
_entry.id   AF-A0AB34D033-F1
#
_cell.length_a   1.000
_cell.length_b   1.000
_cell.length_c   1.000
_cell.angle_alpha   90.00
_cell.angle_beta   90.00
_cell.angle_gamma   90.00
#
_symmetry.space_group_name_H-M   'P 1'
#
loop_
_entity.id
_entity.type
_entity.pdbx_description
1 polymer ?
#
loop_
_entity_poly.entity_id
_entity_poly.type
_entity_poly.pdbx_seq_one_letter_code
_entity_poly.pdbx_strand_id
1 'polypeptide(L)' 'LLYQAVGNTQEITKLLIRLFHLLEKNGRKSHRYEKKTVFDIMGVIYEYSGCCKQKKAA' A
#
# COMPACT_ATOMS: atom_id res chain seq x y z
N LEU A 1 26.70 -10.44 6.23
CA LEU A 1 25.38 -10.57 5.57
C LEU A 1 24.26 -9.91 6.36
N LEU A 2 24.06 -10.26 7.65
CA LEU A 2 23.00 -9.68 8.49
C LEU A 2 23.11 -8.15 8.71
N TYR A 3 24.31 -7.62 8.98
CA TYR A 3 24.54 -6.17 9.10
C TYR A 3 24.23 -5.40 7.81
N GLN A 4 24.58 -5.99 6.66
CA GLN A 4 24.30 -5.41 5.35
C GLN A 4 22.79 -5.46 5.04
N ALA A 5 22.11 -6.53 5.44
CA ALA A 5 20.65 -6.62 5.36
C ALA A 5 19.98 -5.56 6.26
N VAL A 6 20.48 -5.34 7.48
CA VAL A 6 19.97 -4.30 8.40
C VAL A 6 20.26 -2.88 7.89
N GLY A 7 21.42 -2.65 7.26
CA GLY A 7 21.72 -1.37 6.60
C GLY A 7 20.80 -1.11 5.39
N ASN A 8 20.61 -2.14 4.56
CA ASN A 8 19.73 -2.07 3.40
C ASN A 8 18.25 -1.90 3.81
N THR A 9 17.81 -2.51 4.91
CA THR A 9 16.44 -2.33 5.40
C THR A 9 16.19 -0.90 5.85
N GLN A 10 17.14 -0.22 6.49
CA GLN A 10 16.97 1.19 6.84
C GLN A 10 16.79 2.09 5.60
N GLU A 11 17.54 1.84 4.53
CA GLU A 11 17.40 2.56 3.26
C GLU A 11 16.05 2.26 2.58
N ILE A 12 15.65 0.99 2.54
CA ILE A 12 14.36 0.55 2.02
C ILE A 12 13.22 1.18 2.84
N THR A 13 13.32 1.21 4.17
CA THR A 13 12.31 1.83 5.04
C THR A 13 12.20 3.33 4.78
N LYS A 14 13.32 4.04 4.62
CA LYS A 14 13.31 5.47 4.24
C LYS A 14 12.65 5.69 2.88
N LEU A 15 12.90 4.80 1.91
CA LEU A 15 12.29 4.86 0.58
C LEU A 15 10.78 4.59 0.63
N LEU A 16 10.35 3.59 1.40
CA LEU A 16 8.94 3.27 1.62
C LEU A 16 8.18 4.41 2.31
N ILE A 17 8.76 5.04 3.34
CA ILE A 17 8.15 6.19 4.03
C ILE A 17 8.02 7.38 3.07
N ARG A 18 9.05 7.68 2.29
CA ARG A 18 9.00 8.74 1.27
C ARG A 18 7.92 8.45 0.23
N LEU A 19 7.86 7.22 -0.27
CA LEU A 19 6.85 6.78 -1.22
C LEU A 19 5.43 6.91 -0.63
N PHE A 20 5.24 6.52 0.63
CA PHE A 20 3.98 6.67 1.34
C PHE A 20 3.51 8.13 1.36
N HIS A 21 4.37 9.08 1.77
CA HIS A 21 4.00 10.49 1.79
C HIS A 21 3.73 11.07 0.39
N LEU A 22 4.44 10.61 -0.63
CA LEU A 22 4.16 10.99 -2.03
C LEU A 22 2.80 10.45 -2.48
N LEU A 23 2.47 9.20 -2.13
CA LEU A 23 1.17 8.60 -2.40
C LEU A 23 0.06 9.22 -1.56
N GLU A 24 0.31 9.68 -0.35
CA GLU A 24 -0.68 10.40 0.46
C GLU A 24 -1.03 11.75 -0.18
N LYS A 25 0.00 12.51 -0.58
CA LYS A 25 -0.15 13.81 -1.23
C LYS A 25 -0.80 13.72 -2.62
N ASN A 26 -0.44 12.71 -3.41
CA ASN A 26 -0.94 12.50 -4.77
C ASN A 26 -2.17 11.59 -4.83
N GLY A 27 -2.40 10.78 -3.81
CA GLY A 27 -3.50 9.83 -3.69
C GLY A 27 -4.85 10.50 -3.72
N ARG A 28 -4.97 11.70 -3.13
CA ARG A 28 -6.19 12.52 -3.25
C ARG A 28 -6.53 12.88 -4.71
N LYS A 29 -5.54 12.93 -5.61
CA LYS A 29 -5.74 13.18 -7.05
C LYS A 29 -5.95 11.88 -7.83
N SER A 30 -5.23 10.79 -7.50
CA SER A 30 -5.48 9.47 -8.11
C SER A 30 -6.86 8.92 -7.76
N HIS A 31 -7.41 9.37 -6.64
CA HIS A 31 -8.76 9.06 -6.21
C HIS A 31 -9.87 9.75 -7.05
N ARG A 32 -9.51 10.61 -8.03
CA ARG A 32 -10.47 11.31 -8.89
C ARG A 32 -11.37 10.37 -9.72
N TYR A 33 -10.92 9.14 -10.00
CA TYR A 33 -11.67 8.18 -10.82
C TYR A 33 -12.21 6.99 -10.02
N GLU A 34 -11.47 6.50 -9.01
CA GLU A 34 -11.90 5.42 -8.11
C GLU A 34 -11.12 5.43 -6.79
N LYS A 35 -11.70 4.97 -5.67
CA LYS A 35 -10.95 4.73 -4.40
C LYS A 35 -9.93 3.62 -4.67
N LYS A 36 -8.65 3.95 -4.87
CA LYS A 36 -7.57 2.96 -4.89
C LYS A 36 -6.74 3.05 -3.62
N THR A 37 -6.49 1.92 -2.97
CA THR A 37 -5.58 1.84 -1.83
C THR A 37 -4.13 1.90 -2.30
N VAL A 38 -3.20 2.18 -1.38
CA VAL A 38 -1.77 2.12 -1.67
C VAL A 38 -1.36 0.74 -2.19
N PHE A 39 -1.99 -0.33 -1.72
CA PHE A 39 -1.73 -1.70 -2.16
C PHE A 39 -2.20 -1.94 -3.60
N ASP A 40 -3.35 -1.38 -3.99
CA ASP A 40 -3.86 -1.46 -5.36
C ASP A 40 -2.95 -0.71 -6.35
N ILE A 41 -2.31 0.38 -5.90
CA ILE A 41 -1.32 1.13 -6.68
C ILE A 41 0.01 0.37 -6.77
N MET A 42 0.41 -0.31 -5.70
CA MET A 42 1.63 -1.12 -5.65
C MET A 42 1.47 -2.49 -6.34
N GLY A 43 0.27 -2.88 -6.76
CA GLY A 43 0.00 -4.19 -7.37
C GLY A 43 0.22 -5.37 -6.40
N VAL A 44 0.23 -5.11 -5.09
CA VAL A 44 0.46 -6.13 -4.07
C VAL A 44 -0.84 -6.89 -3.87
N ILE A 45 -0.81 -8.19 -4.12
CA ILE A 45 -1.91 -9.10 -3.75
C ILE A 45 -1.84 -9.29 -2.24
N TYR A 46 -2.80 -8.73 -1.52
CA TYR A 46 -2.93 -8.91 -0.08
C TYR A 46 -4.20 -9.72 0.22
N GLU A 47 -4.11 -10.59 1.21
CA GLU A 47 -5.25 -11.38 1.66
C GLU A 47 -6.22 -10.45 2.39
N TYR A 48 -7.34 -10.12 1.75
CA TYR A 48 -8.35 -9.26 2.33
C TYR A 48 -9.12 -10.05 3.41
N SER A 49 -8.75 -9.87 4.68
CA SER A 49 -9.49 -10.42 5.83
C SER A 49 -10.75 -9.60 6.16
N GLY A 50 -11.42 -9.06 5.15
CA GLY A 50 -12.68 -8.35 5.36
C GLY A 50 -13.79 -9.35 5.63
N CYS A 51 -14.32 -9.33 6.84
CA CYS A 51 -15.61 -9.92 7.17
C CYS A 51 -16.67 -9.38 6.18
N CYS A 52 -16.94 -10.16 5.14
CA CYS A 52 -17.98 -9.87 4.17
C CYS A 52 -19.32 -9.87 4.91
N LYS A 53 -19.95 -8.70 5.06
CA LYS A 53 -21.40 -8.66 5.26
C LYS A 53 -22.04 -9.29 4.03
N GLN A 54 -22.44 -10.55 4.16
CA GLN A 54 -23.15 -11.32 3.15
C GLN A 54 -24.37 -10.51 2.69
N LYS A 55 -24.34 -9.96 1.48
CA LYS A 55 -25.54 -9.46 0.83
C LYS A 55 -26.07 -10.58 -0.05
N LYS A 56 -27.28 -11.04 0.30
CA LYS A 56 -28.04 -12.11 -0.36
C LYS A 56 -28.25 -11.78 -1.84
N ALA A 57 -28.02 -12.79 -2.68
CA ALA A 57 -28.37 -12.76 -4.10
C ALA A 57 -29.90 -12.75 -4.27
N ALA A 58 -30.39 -11.98 -5.24
CA ALA A 58 -31.74 -12.02 -5.78
C ALA A 58 -31.64 -12.18 -7.30
#